data_AF-A0A661S681-F1
#
_entry.id   AF-A0A661S681-F1
#
_cell.length_a   1.000
_cell.length_b   1.000
_cell.length_c   1.000
_cell.angle_alpha   90.00
_cell.angle_beta   90.00
_cell.angle_gamma   90.00
#
_symmetry.space_group_name_H-M   'P 1'
#
loop_
_entity.id
_entity.type
_entity.pdbx_description
1 polymer ?
#
loop_
_entity_poly.entity_id
_entity_poly.type
_entity_poly.pdbx_seq_one_letter_code
_entity_poly.pdbx_strand_id
1 'polypeptide(L)'
;MKDIYAHFALSERRVMVVISVIALMITGCSTVPKTTDTLERTRSAYVQARSNPDIVSHAPIAMREAGKALGKAQEAENFQEMERMAYLAKTKVELAVVTAERK
;
A
#
# COMPACT_ATOMS: atom_id res chain seq x y z
N MET A 1 -57.59 -2.34 -24.01
CA MET A 1 -57.07 -2.78 -22.68
C MET A 1 -55.92 -3.81 -22.76
N LYS A 2 -55.35 -4.11 -23.95
CA LYS A 2 -54.19 -5.02 -24.07
C LYS A 2 -52.87 -4.28 -24.33
N ASP A 3 -52.95 -3.01 -24.73
CA ASP A 3 -51.82 -2.23 -25.24
C ASP A 3 -51.01 -1.52 -24.13
N ILE A 4 -51.58 -1.39 -22.93
CA ILE A 4 -50.92 -0.75 -21.77
C ILE A 4 -49.86 -1.68 -21.15
N TYR A 5 -50.04 -3.00 -21.19
CA TYR A 5 -49.08 -3.96 -20.64
C TYR A 5 -47.83 -4.14 -21.51
N ALA A 6 -47.94 -3.94 -22.83
CA ALA A 6 -46.82 -4.08 -23.76
C ALA A 6 -45.76 -2.97 -23.55
N HIS A 7 -46.20 -1.75 -23.26
CA HIS A 7 -45.30 -0.63 -22.96
C HIS A 7 -44.55 -0.80 -21.63
N PHE A 8 -45.19 -1.39 -20.61
CA PHE A 8 -44.56 -1.64 -19.32
C PHE A 8 -43.48 -2.74 -19.39
N ALA A 9 -43.74 -3.82 -20.12
CA ALA A 9 -42.79 -4.92 -20.30
C ALA A 9 -41.54 -4.56 -21.14
N LEU A 10 -41.67 -3.62 -22.09
CA LEU A 10 -40.55 -3.10 -22.89
C LEU A 10 -39.65 -2.13 -22.09
N SER A 11 -40.20 -1.45 -21.07
CA SER A 11 -39.49 -0.56 -20.16
C SER A 11 -38.54 -1.33 -19.23
N GLU A 12 -39.01 -2.40 -18.58
CA GLU A 12 -38.20 -3.21 -17.66
C GLU A 12 -37.02 -3.91 -18.34
N ARG A 13 -37.22 -4.39 -19.58
CA ARG A 13 -36.16 -5.03 -20.38
C ARG A 13 -35.08 -4.07 -20.84
N ARG A 14 -35.42 -2.79 -21.08
CA ARG A 14 -34.45 -1.74 -21.43
C ARG A 14 -33.71 -1.23 -20.19
N VAL A 15 -34.40 -1.07 -19.07
CA VAL A 15 -33.80 -0.66 -17.79
C VAL A 15 -32.81 -1.70 -17.28
N MET A 16 -33.12 -2.99 -17.39
CA MET A 16 -32.22 -4.07 -16.99
C MET A 16 -30.92 -4.14 -17.84
N VAL A 17 -31.00 -3.84 -19.14
CA VAL A 17 -29.82 -3.81 -20.03
C VAL A 17 -28.94 -2.59 -19.74
N VAL A 18 -29.52 -1.43 -19.45
CA VAL A 18 -28.76 -0.20 -19.13
C VAL A 18 -28.05 -0.33 -17.78
N ILE A 19 -28.67 -0.98 -16.78
CA ILE A 19 -28.05 -1.24 -15.47
C ILE A 19 -26.87 -2.23 -15.58
N SER A 20 -26.96 -3.23 -16.46
CA SER A 20 -25.89 -4.21 -16.69
C SER A 20 -24.61 -3.59 -17.29
N VAL A 21 -24.74 -2.61 -18.18
CA VAL A 21 -23.59 -1.95 -18.82
C VAL A 21 -22.80 -1.05 -17.84
N ILE A 22 -23.45 -0.51 -16.81
CA ILE A 22 -22.79 0.34 -15.80
C ILE A 22 -21.98 -0.51 -14.80
N ALA A 23 -22.37 -1.77 -14.55
CA ALA A 23 -21.66 -2.67 -13.63
C ALA A 23 -20.26 -3.10 -14.11
N LEU A 24 -19.96 -2.96 -15.41
CA LEU A 24 -18.65 -3.30 -15.99
C LEU A 24 -17.58 -2.21 -15.82
N MET A 25 -17.95 -1.02 -15.31
CA MET A 25 -16.99 0.08 -15.08
C MET A 25 -16.40 0.10 -13.67
N ILE A 26 -16.67 -0.93 -12.85
CA ILE A 26 -16.11 -1.08 -11.48
C ILE A 26 -15.15 -2.28 -11.39
N THR A 27 -14.50 -2.67 -12.49
CA THR A 27 -13.24 -3.42 -12.39
C THR A 27 -12.15 -2.43 -11.98
N GLY A 28 -12.13 -2.14 -10.69
CA GLY A 28 -11.16 -1.24 -10.07
C GLY A 28 -9.72 -1.62 -10.44
N CYS A 29 -8.88 -0.59 -10.59
CA CYS A 29 -7.43 -0.69 -10.55
C CYS A 29 -7.00 -1.35 -9.23
N SER A 30 -6.99 -2.68 -9.16
CA SER A 30 -6.36 -3.43 -8.06
C SER A 30 -4.99 -3.98 -8.47
N THR A 31 -4.28 -3.29 -9.35
CA THR A 31 -2.83 -3.47 -9.45
C THR A 31 -2.18 -2.53 -8.45
N VAL A 32 -2.23 -2.90 -7.17
CA VAL A 32 -1.42 -2.25 -6.12
C VAL A 32 0.04 -2.45 -6.52
N PRO A 33 0.81 -1.39 -6.80
CA PRO A 33 2.20 -1.53 -7.22
C PRO A 33 2.98 -2.33 -6.16
N LYS A 34 3.78 -3.32 -6.58
CA LYS A 34 4.68 -4.07 -5.67
C LYS A 34 5.57 -3.16 -4.80
N THR A 35 5.81 -1.94 -5.25
CA THR A 35 6.56 -0.91 -4.53
C THR A 35 5.81 -0.38 -3.30
N THR A 36 4.48 -0.26 -3.34
CA THR A 36 3.68 0.07 -2.15
C THR A 36 3.73 -1.02 -1.09
N ASP A 37 3.82 -2.29 -1.50
CA ASP A 37 4.04 -3.43 -0.58
C ASP A 37 5.42 -3.34 0.10
N THR A 38 6.46 -2.89 -0.61
CA THR A 38 7.80 -2.69 -0.02
C THR A 38 7.80 -1.58 1.02
N LEU A 39 7.19 -0.43 0.74
CA LEU A 39 7.11 0.67 1.70
C LEU A 39 6.36 0.27 2.98
N GLU A 40 5.22 -0.42 2.84
CA GLU A 40 4.42 -0.84 3.99
C GLU A 40 5.13 -1.91 4.83
N ARG A 41 5.77 -2.89 4.18
CA ARG A 41 6.61 -3.88 4.89
C ARG A 41 7.74 -3.21 5.66
N THR A 42 8.43 -2.26 5.05
CA THR A 42 9.52 -1.52 5.72
C THR A 42 8.98 -0.70 6.89
N ARG A 43 7.82 -0.05 6.74
CA ARG A 43 7.16 0.68 7.83
C ARG A 43 6.85 -0.25 9.00
N SER A 44 6.26 -1.41 8.73
CA SER A 44 5.96 -2.41 9.75
C SER A 44 7.22 -2.91 10.45
N ALA A 45 8.27 -3.25 9.69
CA ALA A 45 9.55 -3.69 10.26
C ALA A 45 10.21 -2.61 11.12
N TYR A 46 10.16 -1.34 10.68
CA TYR A 46 10.69 -0.22 11.44
C TYR A 46 9.96 -0.03 12.79
N VAL A 47 8.63 -0.11 12.78
CA VAL A 47 7.82 0.02 14.00
C VAL A 47 8.13 -1.13 14.97
N GLN A 48 8.20 -2.36 14.47
CA GLN A 48 8.56 -3.53 15.27
C GLN A 48 9.97 -3.36 15.88
N ALA A 49 10.98 -3.01 15.09
CA ALA A 49 12.33 -2.80 15.57
C ALA A 49 12.43 -1.65 16.58
N ARG A 50 11.69 -0.55 16.36
CA ARG A 50 11.66 0.59 17.29
C ARG A 50 10.97 0.27 18.62
N SER A 51 10.05 -0.70 18.63
CA SER A 51 9.40 -1.16 19.85
C SER A 51 10.28 -2.07 20.70
N ASN A 52 11.39 -2.57 20.17
CA ASN A 52 12.35 -3.41 20.89
C ASN A 52 13.44 -2.53 21.56
N PRO A 53 13.50 -2.49 22.91
CA PRO A 53 14.49 -1.69 23.64
C PRO A 53 15.94 -2.05 23.32
N ASP A 54 16.24 -3.33 23.08
CA ASP A 54 17.60 -3.81 22.80
C ASP A 54 18.10 -3.31 21.45
N ILE A 55 17.22 -3.25 20.45
CA ILE A 55 17.56 -2.70 19.13
C ILE A 55 17.81 -1.20 19.23
N VAL A 56 16.94 -0.47 19.95
CA VAL A 56 17.05 0.99 20.09
C VAL A 56 18.30 1.38 20.90
N SER A 57 18.66 0.60 21.92
CA SER A 57 19.83 0.87 22.77
C SER A 57 21.15 0.50 22.08
N HIS A 58 21.20 -0.63 21.37
CA HIS A 58 22.44 -1.15 20.77
C HIS A 58 22.72 -0.58 19.38
N ALA A 59 21.68 -0.19 18.62
CA ALA A 59 21.82 0.32 17.27
C ALA A 59 21.08 1.67 17.02
N PRO A 60 21.25 2.69 17.88
CA PRO A 60 20.49 3.95 17.79
C PRO A 60 20.76 4.72 16.49
N ILE A 61 21.99 4.65 15.96
CA ILE A 61 22.38 5.34 14.73
C ILE A 61 21.65 4.73 13.53
N ALA A 62 21.70 3.41 13.39
CA ALA A 62 21.04 2.69 12.29
C ALA A 62 19.52 2.92 12.32
N MET A 63 18.90 2.87 13.51
CA MET A 63 17.46 3.15 13.67
C MET A 63 17.09 4.59 13.29
N ARG A 64 17.89 5.59 13.69
CA ARG A 64 17.65 6.98 13.30
C ARG A 64 17.74 7.16 11.80
N GLU A 65 18.73 6.55 11.17
CA GLU A 65 18.92 6.65 9.73
C GLU A 65 17.86 5.89 8.93
N ALA A 66 17.40 4.75 9.43
CA ALA A 66 16.25 4.02 8.87
C ALA A 66 15.00 4.89 8.88
N GLY A 67 14.72 5.58 9.99
CA GLY A 67 13.57 6.49 10.11
C GLY A 67 13.66 7.66 9.12
N LYS A 68 14.85 8.26 8.94
CA LYS A 68 15.06 9.31 7.93
C LYS A 68 14.81 8.83 6.51
N ALA A 69 15.30 7.64 6.16
CA ALA A 69 15.09 7.06 4.83
C ALA A 69 13.61 6.70 4.61
N LEU A 70 12.92 6.19 5.64
CA LEU A 70 11.49 5.88 5.58
C LEU A 70 10.65 7.15 5.39
N GLY A 71 10.94 8.23 6.11
CA GLY A 71 10.26 9.52 5.91
C GLY A 71 10.41 10.04 4.48
N LYS A 72 11.64 10.03 3.94
CA LYS A 72 11.89 10.38 2.54
C LYS A 72 11.14 9.48 1.54
N ALA A 73 10.99 8.19 1.85
CA ALA A 73 10.22 7.28 1.01
C ALA A 73 8.71 7.64 1.02
N GLN A 74 8.18 8.06 2.16
CA GLN A 74 6.78 8.47 2.31
C GLN A 74 6.47 9.81 1.65
N GLU A 75 7.45 10.72 1.62
CA GLU A 75 7.35 12.04 1.00
C GLU A 75 7.70 12.05 -0.50
N ALA A 76 8.13 10.92 -1.05
CA ALA A 76 8.60 10.84 -2.43
C ALA A 76 7.47 11.11 -3.44
N GLU A 77 7.72 12.02 -4.38
CA GLU A 77 6.76 12.39 -5.43
C GLU A 77 6.70 11.40 -6.59
N ASN A 78 7.71 10.54 -6.71
CA ASN A 78 7.78 9.54 -7.78
C ASN A 78 8.12 8.15 -7.22
N PHE A 79 7.68 7.13 -7.96
CA PHE A 79 7.79 5.73 -7.55
C PHE A 79 9.23 5.24 -7.40
N GLN A 80 10.15 5.70 -8.26
CA GLN A 80 11.54 5.27 -8.23
C GLN A 80 12.26 5.77 -6.97
N GLU A 81 12.01 7.02 -6.58
CA GLU A 81 12.52 7.61 -5.34
C GLU A 81 11.92 6.90 -4.13
N MET A 82 10.60 6.71 -4.11
CA MET A 82 9.90 5.99 -3.05
C MET A 82 10.53 4.60 -2.82
N GLU A 83 10.70 3.83 -3.90
CA GLU A 83 11.27 2.48 -3.82
C GLU A 83 12.71 2.48 -3.34
N ARG A 84 13.56 3.36 -3.90
CA ARG A 84 14.97 3.47 -3.50
C ARG A 84 15.10 3.80 -2.01
N MET A 85 14.32 4.77 -1.53
CA MET A 85 14.35 5.20 -0.15
C MET A 85 13.74 4.16 0.80
N ALA A 86 12.67 3.47 0.37
CA ALA A 86 12.08 2.35 1.13
C ALA A 86 13.06 1.18 1.25
N TYR A 87 13.81 0.86 0.20
CA TYR A 87 14.86 -0.16 0.23
C TYR A 87 16.00 0.23 1.17
N LEU A 88 16.50 1.48 1.08
CA LEU A 88 17.53 1.97 2.01
C LEU A 88 17.06 1.94 3.46
N ALA A 89 15.81 2.30 3.73
CA ALA A 89 15.23 2.21 5.07
C ALA A 89 15.20 0.76 5.57
N LYS A 90 14.78 -0.19 4.71
CA LYS A 90 14.76 -1.62 5.03
C LYS A 90 16.14 -2.13 5.42
N THR A 91 17.15 -1.90 4.59
CA THR A 91 18.53 -2.34 4.86
C THR A 91 19.05 -1.79 6.19
N LYS A 92 18.68 -0.57 6.55
CA LYS A 92 19.09 0.03 7.83
C LYS A 92 18.37 -0.56 9.05
N VAL A 93 17.10 -0.94 8.90
CA VAL A 93 16.39 -1.71 9.94
C VAL A 93 17.06 -3.06 10.14
N GLU A 94 17.35 -3.79 9.05
CA GLU A 94 18.04 -5.08 9.11
C GLU A 94 19.43 -4.95 9.77
N LEU A 95 20.18 -3.90 9.41
CA LEU A 95 21.46 -3.60 10.06
C LEU A 95 21.28 -3.33 11.56
N ALA A 96 20.25 -2.59 11.96
CA ALA A 96 19.99 -2.31 13.37
C ALA A 96 19.70 -3.60 14.15
N VAL A 97 18.88 -4.50 13.59
CA VAL A 97 18.58 -5.82 14.17
C VAL A 97 19.86 -6.63 14.35
N VAL A 98 20.63 -6.82 13.28
CA VAL A 98 21.88 -7.62 13.33
C VAL A 98 22.92 -7.00 14.26
N THR A 99 22.98 -5.67 14.35
CA THR A 99 23.90 -4.98 15.28
C THR A 99 23.51 -5.25 16.73
N ALA A 100 22.21 -5.26 17.03
CA ALA A 100 21.70 -5.52 18.37
C ALA A 100 21.91 -6.98 18.78
N GLU A 101 21.78 -7.93 17.85
CA GLU A 101 22.03 -9.36 18.08
C GLU A 101 23.50 -9.69 18.38
N ARG A 102 24.44 -8.80 18.04
CA ARG A 102 25.88 -8.99 18.25
C ARG A 102 26.43 -8.39 19.55
N LYS A 103 25.61 -7.68 20.31
CA LYS A 103 25.99 -7.06 21.59
C LYS A 103 25.58 -7.94 22.75
#